data_AF-A0A101J0L1-F1
#
_entry.id   AF-A0A101J0L1-F1
#
_cell.length_a   1.000
_cell.length_b   1.000
_cell.length_c   1.000
_cell.angle_alpha   90.00
_cell.angle_beta   90.00
_cell.angle_gamma   90.00
#
_symmetry.space_group_name_H-M   'P 1'
#
loop_
_entity.id
_entity.type
_entity.pdbx_description
1 polymer ?
#
loop_
_entity_poly.entity_id
_entity_poly.type
_entity_poly.pdbx_seq_one_letter_code
_entity_poly.pdbx_strand_id
1 'polypeptide(L)'
;MKVKLIILALMAAAACFLLAAGCVTEEPPTGAEVSGSGTITYIDLEGGFFGIITDAGDQYLPVNLEDKFKVDGREVTFTGVPVEGGATTYMWGTPIQITGISADTSAPAISGTGVITYIDLEGGFYGIISGAGTRYLPLNLAEEFKVDGLTVTFTATPEDVMTIQQWGQPVTILSITESKPSMVGMANPAAVFVKELGYAYEIRSGPDGEYGVAILPNGTEVDEWELYRQYHSEA
;
A
#
# COMPACT_ATOMS: atom_id res chain seq x y z
N MET A 1 46.88 60.78 61.46
CA MET A 1 47.16 61.06 60.02
C MET A 1 45.93 60.61 59.23
N LYS A 2 45.00 61.48 58.81
CA LYS A 2 45.04 62.42 57.67
C LYS A 2 45.48 61.76 56.35
N VAL A 3 44.52 61.26 55.58
CA VAL A 3 44.50 61.43 54.12
C VAL A 3 43.06 61.78 53.70
N LYS A 4 42.93 62.98 53.12
CA LYS A 4 41.75 63.57 52.46
C LYS A 4 41.61 62.94 51.06
N LEU A 5 40.44 62.47 50.66
CA LEU A 5 39.43 63.18 49.84
C LEU A 5 39.93 63.57 48.43
N ILE A 6 39.49 62.82 47.41
CA ILE A 6 39.27 63.34 46.04
C ILE A 6 37.90 62.85 45.57
N ILE A 7 37.13 63.79 45.04
CA ILE A 7 35.71 63.78 44.67
C ILE A 7 35.58 63.62 43.14
N LEU A 8 34.62 62.82 42.65
CA LEU A 8 33.82 62.92 41.39
C LEU A 8 33.31 61.50 41.06
N ALA A 9 32.08 61.19 40.64
CA ALA A 9 30.88 61.94 40.29
C ALA A 9 29.65 61.01 40.42
N LEU A 10 28.48 61.63 40.61
CA LEU A 10 27.12 61.08 40.62
C LEU A 10 26.77 60.21 39.40
N MET A 11 26.02 59.11 39.60
CA MET A 11 24.60 58.96 39.17
C MET A 11 24.02 57.59 39.59
N ALA A 12 22.72 57.59 39.91
CA ALA A 12 21.83 56.51 40.35
C ALA A 12 21.68 55.38 39.30
N ALA A 13 21.12 54.19 39.53
CA ALA A 13 19.98 53.76 40.35
C ALA A 13 20.04 52.22 40.57
N ALA A 14 19.68 51.71 41.73
CA ALA A 14 18.43 50.98 42.04
C ALA A 14 18.23 49.62 41.33
N ALA A 15 18.00 48.60 42.16
CA ALA A 15 17.95 47.18 41.88
C ALA A 15 16.83 46.72 40.93
N CYS A 16 17.05 45.61 40.22
CA CYS A 16 16.02 44.58 40.07
C CYS A 16 16.64 43.22 39.73
N PHE A 17 16.47 42.27 40.63
CA PHE A 17 16.77 40.86 40.44
C PHE A 17 15.65 40.29 39.57
N LEU A 18 15.95 39.93 38.31
CA LEU A 18 15.01 39.22 37.44
C LEU A 18 15.60 37.86 37.11
N LEU A 19 15.15 36.85 37.86
CA LEU A 19 15.16 35.45 37.45
C LEU A 19 14.21 35.32 36.26
N ALA A 20 14.74 35.37 35.04
CA ALA A 20 14.02 34.90 33.87
C ALA A 20 14.20 33.38 33.81
N ALA A 21 13.22 32.64 34.33
CA ALA A 21 12.95 31.31 33.83
C ALA A 21 12.59 31.47 32.35
N GLY A 22 13.51 31.13 31.47
CA GLY A 22 13.26 31.08 30.03
C GLY A 22 12.26 29.97 29.76
N CYS A 23 10.97 30.30 29.73
CA CYS A 23 10.02 29.54 28.95
C CYS A 23 10.48 29.63 27.50
N VAL A 24 10.97 28.50 26.96
CA VAL A 24 11.17 28.34 25.53
C VAL A 24 9.78 28.39 24.91
N THR A 25 9.37 29.58 24.47
CA THR A 25 8.26 29.74 23.54
C THR A 25 8.82 29.43 22.16
N GLU A 26 8.54 28.23 21.66
CA GLU A 26 8.73 27.90 20.25
C GLU A 26 7.78 28.80 19.45
N GLU A 27 8.31 29.88 18.85
CA GLU A 27 7.55 30.68 17.89
C GLU A 27 7.29 29.81 16.65
N PRO A 28 6.04 29.72 16.17
CA PRO A 28 5.74 28.96 14.97
C PRO A 28 6.49 29.58 13.78
N PRO A 29 7.05 28.77 12.86
CA PRO A 29 7.81 29.28 11.73
C PRO A 29 6.95 30.24 10.90
N THR A 30 7.41 31.48 10.76
CA THR A 30 6.80 32.49 9.89
C THR A 30 7.25 32.27 8.46
N GLY A 31 6.51 31.44 7.71
CA GLY A 31 6.66 31.23 6.27
C GLY A 31 5.32 30.83 5.65
N ALA A 32 5.14 31.08 4.35
CA ALA A 32 3.97 30.55 3.64
C ALA A 32 4.05 29.02 3.62
N GLU A 33 2.98 28.32 3.99
CA GLU A 33 2.93 26.87 3.93
C GLU A 33 3.06 26.40 2.47
N VAL A 34 3.97 25.47 2.24
CA VAL A 34 4.23 24.82 0.96
C VAL A 34 3.68 23.41 1.03
N SER A 35 3.01 22.99 -0.04
CA SER A 35 2.53 21.61 -0.22
C SER A 35 2.98 21.08 -1.57
N GLY A 36 3.36 19.81 -1.65
CA GLY A 36 3.73 19.19 -2.91
C GLY A 36 3.95 17.68 -2.82
N SER A 37 4.15 17.05 -3.96
CA SER A 37 4.63 15.67 -4.07
C SER A 37 6.10 15.67 -4.44
N GLY A 38 6.84 14.68 -3.95
CA GLY A 38 8.25 14.50 -4.27
C GLY A 38 8.83 13.20 -3.74
N THR A 39 10.10 12.99 -4.03
CA THR A 39 10.84 11.79 -3.67
C THR A 39 11.85 12.10 -2.59
N ILE A 40 11.83 11.31 -1.52
CA ILE A 40 12.87 11.29 -0.50
C ILE A 40 14.13 10.72 -1.15
N THR A 41 15.19 11.52 -1.17
CA THR A 41 16.49 11.14 -1.73
C THR A 41 17.56 11.23 -0.66
N TYR A 42 18.49 10.29 -0.65
CA TYR A 42 19.71 10.38 0.15
C TYR A 42 20.77 11.19 -0.62
N ILE A 43 21.25 12.28 0.00
CA ILE A 43 22.28 13.16 -0.55
C ILE A 43 23.58 12.87 0.20
N ASP A 44 24.60 12.37 -0.51
CA ASP A 44 25.93 12.08 0.05
C ASP A 44 26.83 13.33 0.09
N LEU A 45 26.47 14.30 0.94
CA LEU A 45 27.27 15.49 1.23
C LEU A 45 27.47 15.63 2.74
N GLU A 46 28.70 15.94 3.17
CA GLU A 46 29.06 16.24 4.57
C GLU A 46 28.55 15.21 5.61
N GLY A 47 28.60 13.92 5.27
CA GLY A 47 28.15 12.84 6.16
C GLY A 47 26.74 12.33 5.87
N GLY A 48 26.08 12.85 4.85
CA GLY A 48 24.82 12.32 4.34
C GLY A 48 23.59 12.91 5.00
N PHE A 49 22.57 13.22 4.20
CA PHE A 49 21.27 13.64 4.70
C PHE A 49 20.16 13.23 3.74
N PHE A 50 18.90 13.28 4.20
CA PHE A 50 17.73 13.04 3.36
C PHE A 50 17.07 14.36 2.97
N GLY A 51 16.82 14.54 1.67
CA GLY A 51 16.11 15.67 1.10
C GLY A 51 14.85 15.22 0.37
N ILE A 52 13.93 16.15 0.10
CA ILE A 52 12.77 15.93 -0.77
C ILE A 52 13.04 16.64 -2.09
N ILE A 53 12.97 15.92 -3.20
CA ILE A 53 13.05 16.46 -4.56
C ILE A 53 11.66 16.33 -5.18
N THR A 54 11.02 17.45 -5.50
CA THR A 54 9.70 17.44 -6.15
C THR A 54 9.80 17.09 -7.63
N ASP A 55 8.67 16.74 -8.25
CA ASP A 55 8.60 16.49 -9.70
C ASP A 55 8.99 17.71 -10.54
N ALA A 56 8.83 18.92 -9.99
CA ALA A 56 9.27 20.17 -10.61
C ALA A 56 10.79 20.42 -10.49
N GLY A 57 11.49 19.61 -9.69
CA GLY A 57 12.92 19.74 -9.41
C GLY A 57 13.25 20.63 -8.21
N ASP A 58 12.25 21.16 -7.50
CA ASP A 58 12.48 21.90 -6.26
C ASP A 58 13.05 20.99 -5.19
N GLN A 59 14.04 21.50 -4.45
CA GLN A 59 14.76 20.78 -3.41
C GLN A 59 14.42 21.35 -2.04
N TYR A 60 13.96 20.49 -1.15
CA TYR A 60 13.67 20.83 0.23
C TYR A 60 14.53 20.00 1.17
N LEU A 61 15.07 20.65 2.20
CA LEU A 61 15.82 20.02 3.29
C LEU A 61 14.91 19.94 4.52
N PRO A 62 14.30 18.78 4.81
CA PRO A 62 13.48 18.62 5.99
C PRO A 62 14.31 18.71 7.27
N VAL A 63 13.97 19.62 8.17
CA VAL A 63 14.67 19.74 9.47
C VAL A 63 14.14 18.76 10.53
N ASN A 64 12.98 18.14 10.28
CA ASN A 64 12.26 17.28 11.22
C ASN A 64 11.67 16.01 10.55
N LEU A 65 12.32 15.46 9.51
CA LEU A 65 11.86 14.24 8.86
C LEU A 65 11.93 13.02 9.80
N GLU A 66 10.79 12.38 10.05
CA GLU A 66 10.71 11.16 10.86
C GLU A 66 11.49 10.00 10.21
N ASP A 67 12.13 9.15 11.03
CA ASP A 67 12.99 8.06 10.54
C ASP A 67 12.28 7.07 9.63
N LYS A 68 10.98 6.83 9.84
CA LYS A 68 10.17 5.94 9.00
C LYS A 68 10.08 6.38 7.53
N PHE A 69 10.31 7.66 7.24
CA PHE A 69 10.32 8.21 5.89
C PHE A 69 11.72 8.31 5.28
N LYS A 70 12.79 8.06 6.05
CA LYS A 70 14.20 8.10 5.58
C LYS A 70 14.57 6.87 4.76
N VAL A 71 13.84 6.67 3.66
CA VAL A 71 14.04 5.60 2.69
C VAL A 71 14.33 6.26 1.35
N ASP A 72 15.53 6.02 0.80
CA ASP A 72 15.93 6.56 -0.50
C ASP A 72 14.97 6.05 -1.59
N GLY A 73 14.53 6.96 -2.47
CA GLY A 73 13.54 6.70 -3.51
C GLY A 73 12.08 6.69 -3.03
N ARG A 74 11.78 7.03 -1.78
CA ARG A 74 10.40 7.01 -1.27
C ARG A 74 9.60 8.20 -1.79
N GLU A 75 8.51 7.94 -2.50
CA GLU A 75 7.55 8.97 -2.88
C GLU A 75 6.69 9.40 -1.68
N VAL A 76 6.49 10.71 -1.56
CA VAL A 76 5.71 11.34 -0.49
C VAL A 76 4.92 12.52 -1.03
N THR A 77 3.76 12.77 -0.42
CA THR A 77 3.12 14.08 -0.41
C THR A 77 3.41 14.73 0.93
N PHE A 78 3.75 16.01 0.93
CA PHE A 78 4.09 16.74 2.14
C PHE A 78 3.46 18.13 2.18
N THR A 79 3.31 18.64 3.39
CA THR A 79 3.08 20.04 3.71
C THR A 79 4.17 20.49 4.69
N GLY A 80 4.62 21.72 4.58
CA GLY A 80 5.61 22.25 5.49
C GLY A 80 5.81 23.74 5.35
N VAL A 81 6.48 24.32 6.33
CA VAL A 81 6.79 25.75 6.37
C VAL A 81 8.28 25.95 6.15
N PRO A 82 8.70 26.73 5.14
CA PRO A 82 10.10 27.09 4.95
C PRO A 82 10.67 27.78 6.19
N VAL A 83 11.89 27.41 6.59
CA VAL A 83 12.57 27.99 7.74
C VAL A 83 13.46 29.14 7.26
N GLU A 84 13.08 30.39 7.52
CA GLU A 84 13.89 31.55 7.18
C GLU A 84 15.14 31.69 8.06
N GLY A 85 16.27 32.09 7.47
CA GLY A 85 17.50 32.42 8.19
C GLY A 85 18.30 31.22 8.73
N GLY A 86 17.88 29.98 8.45
CA GLY A 86 18.63 28.79 8.81
C GLY A 86 19.86 28.61 7.92
N ALA A 87 21.04 28.97 8.42
CA ALA A 87 22.29 28.50 7.83
C ALA A 87 22.32 26.97 7.95
N THR A 88 22.12 26.26 6.83
CA THR A 88 22.30 24.81 6.80
C THR A 88 23.78 24.51 6.69
N THR A 89 24.21 23.40 7.28
CA THR A 89 25.56 22.87 7.05
C THR A 89 25.75 22.58 5.56
N TYR A 90 24.70 22.03 4.93
CA TYR A 90 24.77 21.41 3.61
C TYR A 90 24.67 22.36 2.41
N MET A 91 24.33 23.64 2.59
CA MET A 91 24.08 24.61 1.51
C MET A 91 23.19 24.05 0.36
N TRP A 92 22.26 23.15 0.69
CA TRP A 92 21.45 22.41 -0.26
C TRP A 92 19.98 22.49 0.11
N GLY A 93 19.13 22.73 -0.90
CA GLY A 93 17.69 22.84 -0.76
C GLY A 93 17.21 24.00 0.12
N THR A 94 15.89 24.17 0.14
CA THR A 94 15.23 25.10 1.06
C THR A 94 14.93 24.37 2.37
N PRO A 95 15.45 24.84 3.52
CA PRO A 95 15.11 24.26 4.83
C PRO A 95 13.61 24.33 5.05
N ILE A 96 12.99 23.21 5.41
CA ILE A 96 11.55 23.13 5.61
C ILE A 96 11.24 22.36 6.89
N GLN A 97 10.32 22.89 7.69
CA GLN A 97 9.70 22.15 8.77
C GLN A 97 8.44 21.46 8.25
N ILE A 98 8.46 20.15 8.22
CA ILE A 98 7.35 19.31 7.76
C ILE A 98 6.20 19.43 8.79
N THR A 99 5.04 19.88 8.33
CA THR A 99 3.78 19.95 9.10
C THR A 99 2.89 18.74 8.85
N GLY A 100 3.04 18.11 7.69
CA GLY A 100 2.34 16.88 7.30
C GLY A 100 3.14 16.15 6.25
N ILE A 101 3.19 14.82 6.34
CA ILE A 101 3.84 13.99 5.33
C ILE A 101 3.14 12.64 5.29
N SER A 102 2.86 12.19 4.08
CA SER A 102 2.29 10.88 3.80
C SER A 102 3.06 10.28 2.65
N ALA A 103 3.52 9.05 2.82
CA ALA A 103 3.90 8.21 1.70
C ALA A 103 2.67 7.42 1.29
N ASP A 104 2.43 7.27 -0.02
CA ASP A 104 1.58 6.18 -0.48
C ASP A 104 2.33 4.88 -0.16
N THR A 105 2.03 4.31 1.00
CA THR A 105 2.60 3.04 1.47
C THR A 105 2.10 1.84 0.67
N SER A 106 1.50 2.05 -0.50
CA SER A 106 1.03 0.97 -1.35
C SER A 106 2.23 0.41 -2.11
N ALA A 107 2.88 -0.58 -1.52
CA ALA A 107 3.65 -1.52 -2.33
C ALA A 107 2.78 -1.96 -3.52
N PRO A 108 3.36 -2.13 -4.73
CA PRO A 108 2.56 -2.38 -5.92
C PRO A 108 1.59 -3.54 -5.69
N ALA A 109 0.33 -3.30 -6.05
CA ALA A 109 -0.73 -4.26 -5.82
C ALA A 109 -0.40 -5.58 -6.53
N ILE A 110 -0.38 -6.66 -5.78
CA ILE A 110 -0.19 -8.03 -6.25
C ILE A 110 -1.54 -8.48 -6.82
N SER A 111 -1.56 -8.96 -8.06
CA SER A 111 -2.74 -9.59 -8.64
C SER A 111 -2.42 -10.99 -9.12
N GLY A 112 -3.34 -11.92 -8.94
CA GLY A 112 -3.16 -13.29 -9.40
C GLY A 112 -4.32 -14.21 -9.07
N THR A 113 -4.15 -15.48 -9.41
CA THR A 113 -5.07 -16.56 -9.06
C THR A 113 -4.44 -17.43 -7.98
N GLY A 114 -5.24 -17.87 -7.03
CA GLY A 114 -4.81 -18.78 -5.97
C GLY A 114 -5.95 -19.60 -5.42
N VAL A 115 -5.60 -20.55 -4.56
CA VAL A 115 -6.55 -21.42 -3.86
C VAL A 115 -6.58 -21.00 -2.40
N ILE A 116 -7.78 -20.72 -1.89
CA ILE A 116 -8.02 -20.53 -0.47
C ILE A 116 -7.78 -21.87 0.22
N THR A 117 -6.87 -21.87 1.19
CA THR A 117 -6.50 -23.07 1.94
C THR A 117 -6.68 -22.78 3.43
N TYR A 118 -7.24 -23.73 4.17
CA TYR A 118 -7.23 -23.71 5.63
C TYR A 118 -5.90 -24.24 6.16
N ILE A 119 -5.23 -23.47 7.02
CA ILE A 119 -3.96 -23.81 7.66
C ILE A 119 -4.24 -24.05 9.15
N ASP A 120 -4.01 -25.28 9.61
CA ASP A 120 -4.14 -25.66 11.03
C ASP A 120 -2.86 -25.32 11.81
N LEU A 121 -2.61 -24.02 12.01
CA LEU A 121 -1.52 -23.48 12.82
C LEU A 121 -2.07 -22.39 13.74
N GLU A 122 -1.66 -22.39 15.02
CA GLU A 122 -2.02 -21.35 16.00
C GLU A 122 -3.53 -21.07 16.14
N GLY A 123 -4.36 -22.10 16.03
CA GLY A 123 -5.82 -21.98 16.15
C GLY A 123 -6.56 -21.87 14.81
N GLY A 124 -5.84 -21.97 13.69
CA GLY A 124 -6.44 -22.08 12.37
C GLY A 124 -6.61 -20.73 11.68
N PHE A 125 -6.22 -20.65 10.41
CA PHE A 125 -6.48 -19.48 9.58
C PHE A 125 -6.62 -19.86 8.09
N TYR A 126 -7.16 -18.96 7.29
CA TYR A 126 -7.24 -19.12 5.84
C TYR A 126 -6.14 -18.32 5.14
N GLY A 127 -5.42 -18.96 4.23
CA GLY A 127 -4.41 -18.35 3.39
C GLY A 127 -4.72 -18.54 1.91
N ILE A 128 -4.05 -17.76 1.04
CA ILE A 128 -4.13 -17.94 -0.42
C ILE A 128 -2.80 -18.54 -0.89
N ILE A 129 -2.86 -19.67 -1.60
CA ILE A 129 -1.70 -20.29 -2.24
C ILE A 129 -1.82 -20.10 -3.76
N SER A 130 -0.87 -19.38 -4.38
CA SER A 130 -0.87 -19.20 -5.83
C SER A 130 -0.48 -20.48 -6.56
N GLY A 131 -0.76 -20.56 -7.87
CA GLY A 131 -0.31 -21.68 -8.71
C GLY A 131 1.21 -21.87 -8.74
N ALA A 132 1.99 -20.84 -8.38
CA ALA A 132 3.46 -20.91 -8.25
C ALA A 132 3.92 -21.37 -6.85
N GLY A 133 2.99 -21.60 -5.91
CA GLY A 133 3.28 -21.99 -4.53
C GLY A 133 3.56 -20.82 -3.58
N THR A 134 3.43 -19.57 -4.04
CA THR A 134 3.56 -18.38 -3.19
C THR A 134 2.40 -18.34 -2.19
N ARG A 135 2.71 -18.02 -0.94
CA ARG A 135 1.74 -17.99 0.17
C ARG A 135 1.45 -16.55 0.55
N TYR A 136 0.17 -16.19 0.57
CA TYR A 136 -0.32 -14.90 1.02
C TYR A 136 -1.22 -15.10 2.23
N LEU A 137 -1.04 -14.28 3.25
CA LEU A 137 -1.83 -14.25 4.48
C LEU A 137 -2.77 -13.04 4.43
N PRO A 138 -4.04 -13.22 4.04
CA PRO A 138 -4.99 -12.14 3.98
C PRO A 138 -5.35 -11.65 5.38
N LEU A 139 -5.24 -10.35 5.62
CA LEU A 139 -5.62 -9.75 6.92
C LEU A 139 -7.11 -9.42 7.00
N ASN A 140 -7.80 -9.38 5.87
CA ASN A 140 -9.20 -8.96 5.73
C ASN A 140 -10.03 -9.88 4.81
N LEU A 141 -9.73 -11.19 4.75
CA LEU A 141 -10.50 -12.13 3.93
C LEU A 141 -11.96 -12.20 4.39
N ALA A 142 -12.89 -11.88 3.49
CA ALA A 142 -14.32 -11.91 3.78
C ALA A 142 -14.80 -13.36 4.02
N GLU A 143 -15.81 -13.51 4.89
CA GLU A 143 -16.25 -14.80 5.43
C GLU A 143 -16.74 -15.76 4.33
N GLU A 144 -17.40 -15.23 3.32
CA GLU A 144 -17.90 -15.97 2.16
C GLU A 144 -16.79 -16.65 1.34
N PHE A 145 -15.55 -16.16 1.43
CA PHE A 145 -14.39 -16.76 0.75
C PHE A 145 -13.62 -17.72 1.63
N LYS A 146 -13.98 -17.90 2.92
CA LYS A 146 -13.34 -18.86 3.85
C LYS A 146 -13.81 -20.30 3.60
N VAL A 147 -13.67 -20.74 2.36
CA VAL A 147 -14.01 -22.10 1.92
C VAL A 147 -12.72 -22.76 1.47
N ASP A 148 -12.34 -23.84 2.16
CA ASP A 148 -11.13 -24.59 1.82
C ASP A 148 -11.24 -25.17 0.41
N GLY A 149 -10.22 -24.97 -0.42
CA GLY A 149 -10.19 -25.36 -1.82
C GLY A 149 -10.82 -24.36 -2.81
N LEU A 150 -11.37 -23.23 -2.34
CA LEU A 150 -11.98 -22.22 -3.21
C LEU A 150 -10.92 -21.56 -4.09
N THR A 151 -11.09 -21.63 -5.41
CA THR A 151 -10.19 -20.94 -6.35
C THR A 151 -10.67 -19.49 -6.52
N VAL A 152 -9.76 -18.54 -6.41
CA VAL A 152 -10.06 -17.11 -6.44
C VAL A 152 -9.07 -16.37 -7.32
N THR A 153 -9.56 -15.32 -7.98
CA THR A 153 -8.71 -14.26 -8.53
C THR A 153 -8.75 -13.10 -7.53
N PHE A 154 -7.60 -12.55 -7.19
CA PHE A 154 -7.49 -11.49 -6.19
C PHE A 154 -6.52 -10.40 -6.62
N THR A 155 -6.74 -9.20 -6.10
CA THR A 155 -5.78 -8.10 -6.04
C THR A 155 -5.58 -7.72 -4.58
N ALA A 156 -4.34 -7.57 -4.14
CA ALA A 156 -4.00 -7.28 -2.75
C ALA A 156 -2.74 -6.42 -2.63
N THR A 157 -2.65 -5.62 -1.58
CA THR A 157 -1.47 -4.82 -1.26
C THR A 157 -0.67 -5.51 -0.13
N PRO A 158 0.65 -5.65 -0.26
CA PRO A 158 1.52 -6.11 0.82
C PRO A 158 1.40 -5.25 2.08
N GLU A 159 1.39 -5.89 3.24
CA GLU A 159 1.43 -5.21 4.53
C GLU A 159 2.73 -5.56 5.27
N ASP A 160 3.42 -4.54 5.79
CA ASP A 160 4.63 -4.73 6.58
C ASP A 160 4.27 -4.88 8.06
N VAL A 161 3.65 -6.02 8.38
CA VAL A 161 3.25 -6.36 9.75
C VAL A 161 3.85 -7.69 10.19
N MET A 162 4.24 -7.76 11.46
CA MET A 162 4.64 -9.03 12.06
C MET A 162 3.38 -9.78 12.51
N THR A 163 3.10 -10.92 11.88
CA THR A 163 1.94 -11.76 12.22
C THR A 163 2.34 -12.89 13.17
N ILE A 164 1.37 -13.34 13.96
CA ILE A 164 1.56 -14.48 14.88
C ILE A 164 1.80 -15.74 14.05
N GLN A 165 1.08 -15.88 12.92
CA GLN A 165 1.09 -17.08 12.07
C GLN A 165 2.45 -17.43 11.49
N GLN A 166 3.37 -16.44 11.39
CA GLN A 166 4.68 -16.58 10.76
C GLN A 166 4.63 -17.33 9.41
N TRP A 167 3.54 -17.14 8.66
CA TRP A 167 3.23 -17.88 7.45
C TRP A 167 2.79 -16.94 6.34
N GLY A 168 3.43 -17.08 5.18
CA GLY A 168 3.12 -16.28 3.99
C GLY A 168 3.42 -14.80 4.13
N GLN A 169 3.21 -14.06 3.05
CA GLN A 169 3.31 -12.61 3.02
C GLN A 169 1.97 -12.01 3.47
N PRO A 170 1.93 -11.17 4.54
CA PRO A 170 0.71 -10.47 4.93
C PRO A 170 0.22 -9.54 3.83
N VAL A 171 -1.07 -9.61 3.51
CA VAL A 171 -1.68 -8.77 2.48
C VAL A 171 -3.06 -8.29 2.88
N THR A 172 -3.42 -7.08 2.45
CA THR A 172 -4.80 -6.57 2.48
C THR A 172 -5.43 -6.78 1.12
N ILE A 173 -6.52 -7.55 1.07
CA ILE A 173 -7.30 -7.81 -0.15
C ILE A 173 -8.02 -6.52 -0.56
N LEU A 174 -7.79 -6.09 -1.80
CA LEU A 174 -8.48 -4.97 -2.45
C LEU A 174 -9.69 -5.44 -3.25
N SER A 175 -9.54 -6.56 -3.95
CA SER A 175 -10.62 -7.23 -4.68
C SER A 175 -10.38 -8.74 -4.67
N ILE A 176 -11.46 -9.50 -4.63
CA ILE A 176 -11.43 -10.96 -4.69
C ILE A 176 -12.72 -11.45 -5.34
N THR A 177 -12.59 -12.37 -6.27
CA THR A 177 -13.70 -12.99 -6.99
C THR A 177 -13.45 -14.48 -7.07
N GLU A 178 -14.51 -15.27 -6.87
CA GLU A 178 -14.45 -16.71 -7.12
C GLU A 178 -14.10 -16.96 -8.58
N SER A 179 -13.03 -17.71 -8.79
CA SER A 179 -12.67 -18.24 -10.09
C SER A 179 -13.34 -19.61 -10.19
N LYS A 180 -14.36 -19.72 -11.04
CA LYS A 180 -14.84 -21.03 -11.46
C LYS A 180 -13.68 -21.67 -12.21
N PRO A 181 -13.14 -22.81 -11.76
CA PRO A 181 -12.16 -23.52 -12.55
C PRO A 181 -12.83 -23.83 -13.89
N SER A 182 -12.28 -23.32 -14.98
CA SER A 182 -12.45 -24.05 -16.23
C SER A 182 -11.85 -25.40 -15.94
N MET A 183 -12.66 -26.46 -15.98
CA MET A 183 -12.22 -27.83 -15.69
C MET A 183 -11.29 -28.29 -16.82
N VAL A 184 -10.12 -27.68 -16.95
CA VAL A 184 -9.10 -28.06 -17.92
C VAL A 184 -8.44 -29.33 -17.38
N GLY A 185 -8.94 -30.48 -17.85
CA GLY A 185 -8.42 -31.80 -17.52
C GLY A 185 -9.48 -32.83 -17.12
N MET A 186 -10.68 -32.40 -16.70
CA MET A 186 -11.85 -33.27 -16.59
C MET A 186 -12.73 -33.05 -17.81
N ALA A 187 -13.16 -34.13 -18.47
CA ALA A 187 -14.05 -33.99 -19.60
C ALA A 187 -15.34 -33.31 -19.13
N ASN A 188 -15.68 -32.15 -19.71
CA ASN A 188 -16.92 -31.46 -19.43
C ASN A 188 -18.10 -32.43 -19.68
N PRO A 189 -18.90 -32.79 -18.66
CA PRO A 189 -19.96 -33.78 -18.81
C PRO A 189 -20.96 -33.44 -19.91
N ALA A 190 -21.29 -32.16 -20.09
CA ALA A 190 -22.16 -31.70 -21.18
C ALA A 190 -21.50 -31.90 -22.55
N ALA A 191 -20.24 -31.52 -22.71
CA ALA A 191 -19.49 -31.73 -23.95
C ALA A 191 -19.32 -33.22 -24.30
N VAL A 192 -19.14 -34.09 -23.29
CA VAL A 192 -19.11 -35.54 -23.48
C VAL A 192 -20.46 -36.04 -23.99
N PHE A 193 -21.54 -35.63 -23.33
CA PHE A 193 -22.90 -36.03 -23.69
C PHE A 193 -23.26 -35.62 -25.12
N VAL A 194 -22.93 -34.40 -25.55
CA VAL A 194 -23.12 -33.94 -26.94
C VAL A 194 -22.39 -34.86 -27.93
N LYS A 195 -21.16 -35.24 -27.62
CA LYS A 195 -20.36 -36.15 -28.45
C LYS A 195 -20.90 -37.58 -28.46
N GLU A 196 -21.43 -38.07 -27.32
CA GLU A 196 -22.08 -39.38 -27.21
C GLU A 196 -23.36 -39.47 -28.03
N LEU A 197 -24.13 -38.38 -28.13
CA LEU A 197 -25.28 -38.26 -29.03
C LEU A 197 -24.88 -38.19 -30.51
N GLY A 198 -23.60 -38.03 -30.81
CA GLY A 198 -23.07 -37.89 -32.18
C GLY A 198 -23.37 -36.52 -32.81
N TYR A 199 -23.65 -35.51 -32.00
CA TYR A 199 -23.93 -34.15 -32.49
C TYR A 199 -22.63 -33.38 -32.73
N ALA A 200 -22.70 -32.38 -33.62
CA ALA A 200 -21.57 -31.47 -33.79
C ALA A 200 -21.47 -30.55 -32.56
N TYR A 201 -20.23 -30.25 -32.16
CA TYR A 201 -19.91 -29.52 -30.94
C TYR A 201 -18.90 -28.40 -31.24
N GLU A 202 -19.21 -27.18 -30.81
CA GLU A 202 -18.36 -26.01 -30.95
C GLU A 202 -18.16 -25.31 -29.61
N ILE A 203 -16.97 -24.77 -29.38
CA ILE A 203 -16.71 -23.85 -28.27
C ILE A 203 -16.81 -22.43 -28.83
N ARG A 204 -17.59 -21.57 -28.17
CA ARG A 204 -17.78 -20.17 -28.55
C ARG A 204 -17.43 -19.24 -27.39
N SER A 205 -16.98 -18.04 -27.71
CA SER A 205 -16.67 -17.00 -26.72
C SER A 205 -17.89 -16.09 -26.50
N GLY A 206 -18.28 -15.88 -25.25
CA GLY A 206 -19.36 -14.98 -24.83
C GLY A 206 -18.89 -13.97 -23.77
N PRO A 207 -19.77 -13.04 -23.37
CA PRO A 207 -19.47 -12.03 -22.34
C PRO A 207 -19.13 -12.65 -20.96
N ASP A 208 -19.61 -13.86 -20.69
CA ASP A 208 -19.39 -14.59 -19.42
C ASP A 208 -18.27 -15.64 -19.51
N GLY A 209 -17.51 -15.67 -20.62
CA GLY A 209 -16.44 -16.64 -20.88
C GLY A 209 -16.71 -17.56 -22.07
N GLU A 210 -15.96 -18.66 -22.18
CA GLU A 210 -16.19 -19.68 -23.20
C GLU A 210 -17.35 -20.61 -22.81
N TYR A 211 -18.15 -21.04 -23.79
CA TYR A 211 -19.28 -21.95 -23.61
C TYR A 211 -19.38 -22.95 -24.78
N GLY A 212 -19.94 -24.13 -24.52
CA GLY A 212 -20.13 -25.17 -25.54
C GLY A 212 -21.51 -25.11 -26.19
N VAL A 213 -21.56 -25.31 -27.51
CA VAL A 213 -22.77 -25.33 -28.33
C VAL A 213 -22.92 -26.68 -29.01
N ALA A 214 -24.10 -27.28 -28.85
CA ALA A 214 -24.51 -28.49 -29.55
C ALA A 214 -25.29 -28.13 -30.82
N ILE A 215 -24.88 -28.68 -31.96
CA ILE A 215 -25.55 -28.52 -33.25
C ILE A 215 -26.31 -29.82 -33.56
N LEU A 216 -27.63 -29.76 -33.41
CA LEU A 216 -28.53 -30.90 -33.61
C LEU A 216 -28.61 -31.29 -35.09
N PRO A 217 -29.06 -32.51 -35.43
CA PRO A 217 -29.17 -32.98 -36.83
C PRO A 217 -30.08 -32.12 -37.73
N ASN A 218 -31.03 -31.39 -37.13
CA ASN A 218 -31.90 -30.45 -37.84
C ASN A 218 -31.28 -29.05 -38.02
N GLY A 219 -30.04 -28.83 -37.59
CA GLY A 219 -29.34 -27.55 -37.62
C GLY A 219 -29.65 -26.61 -36.46
N THR A 220 -30.43 -27.05 -35.47
CA THR A 220 -30.70 -26.24 -34.27
C THR A 220 -29.45 -26.17 -33.40
N GLU A 221 -29.11 -24.98 -32.93
CA GLU A 221 -28.02 -24.75 -31.99
C GLU A 221 -28.58 -24.57 -30.58
N VAL A 222 -28.06 -25.32 -29.60
CA VAL A 222 -28.50 -25.27 -28.21
C VAL A 222 -27.28 -25.22 -27.29
N ASP A 223 -27.38 -24.53 -26.15
CA ASP A 223 -26.36 -24.56 -25.11
C ASP A 223 -26.15 -26.01 -24.60
N GLU A 224 -24.89 -26.42 -24.45
CA GLU A 224 -24.56 -27.80 -24.08
C GLU A 224 -25.17 -28.22 -22.73
N TRP A 225 -25.26 -27.29 -21.77
CA TRP A 225 -25.77 -27.56 -20.44
C TRP A 225 -27.29 -27.51 -20.40
N GLU A 226 -27.92 -26.69 -21.24
CA GLU A 226 -29.37 -26.74 -21.47
C GLU A 226 -29.78 -28.10 -22.02
N LEU A 227 -29.10 -28.59 -23.07
CA LEU A 227 -29.36 -29.91 -23.63
C LEU A 227 -29.12 -31.02 -22.61
N TYR A 228 -27.99 -30.97 -21.89
CA TYR A 228 -27.66 -31.96 -20.85
C TYR A 228 -28.73 -32.00 -19.74
N ARG A 229 -29.17 -30.84 -19.24
CA ARG A 229 -30.22 -30.76 -18.23
C ARG A 229 -31.56 -31.25 -18.75
N GLN A 230 -31.95 -30.92 -19.97
CA GLN A 230 -33.22 -31.37 -20.54
C GLN A 230 -33.33 -32.90 -20.50
N TYR A 231 -32.30 -33.60 -20.97
CA TYR A 231 -32.26 -35.07 -20.97
C TYR A 231 -32.20 -35.70 -19.57
N HIS A 232 -31.63 -35.00 -18.58
CA HIS A 232 -31.50 -35.52 -17.21
C HIS A 232 -32.56 -34.96 -16.24
N SER A 233 -33.46 -34.09 -16.72
CA SER A 233 -34.60 -33.56 -15.96
C SER A 233 -35.86 -34.40 -16.08
N GLU A 234 -35.87 -35.41 -16.96
CA GLU A 234 -36.99 -36.35 -17.16
C GLU A 234 -36.87 -37.66 -16.35
N ALA A 235 -36.03 -37.69 -15.29
CA ALA A 235 -35.84 -38.85 -14.41
C ALA A 235 -36.48 -38.68 -13.02
#